data_AF-A0A2H6NAS1-F1
#
_entry.id   AF-A0A2H6NAS1-F1
#
_cell.length_a   1.000
_cell.length_b   1.000
_cell.length_c   1.000
_cell.angle_alpha   90.00
_cell.angle_beta   90.00
_cell.angle_gamma   90.00
#
_symmetry.space_group_name_H-M   'P 1'
#
loop_
_entity.id
_entity.type
_entity.pdbx_description
1 polymer ?
#
loop_
_entity_poly.entity_id
_entity_poly.type
_entity_poly.pdbx_seq_one_letter_code
_entity_poly.pdbx_strand_id
1 'polypeptide(L)'
;FRLGIGITYIEMNVGNVKDMDRRCFDLTTPYRIFSFLAESDQEKELWVEAMQQSVAEALSNFEVAERIWASKDNCFCADCGTPKPDWGSINLCVVICKRCAGEHRGLGPSVTKVRSLKMDKKVWTEELIEL
;
A
#
# COMPACT_ATOMS: atom_id res chain seq x y z
N PHE A 1 29.64 3.99 -23.51
CA PHE A 1 29.45 3.60 -22.10
C PHE A 1 30.02 4.69 -21.19
N ARG A 2 29.24 5.74 -20.87
CA ARG A 2 29.67 6.83 -19.99
C ARG A 2 29.12 6.55 -18.58
N LEU A 3 30.01 6.23 -17.65
CA LEU A 3 29.79 6.14 -16.20
C LEU A 3 28.58 5.29 -15.78
N GLY A 4 28.69 3.97 -15.93
CA GLY A 4 27.79 3.03 -15.28
C GLY A 4 28.00 3.05 -13.78
N ILE A 5 27.35 3.97 -13.08
CA ILE A 5 27.21 3.90 -11.62
C ILE A 5 26.32 2.68 -11.37
N GLY A 6 26.90 1.60 -10.85
CA GLY A 6 26.13 0.44 -10.42
C GLY A 6 25.15 0.88 -9.33
N ILE A 7 23.87 0.61 -9.55
CA ILE A 7 22.85 0.77 -8.50
C ILE A 7 23.08 -0.39 -7.53
N THR A 8 23.61 -0.11 -6.34
CA THR A 8 23.86 -1.15 -5.33
C THR A 8 22.69 -1.32 -4.38
N TYR A 9 21.90 -0.25 -4.13
CA TYR A 9 20.70 -0.27 -3.31
C TYR A 9 19.83 0.97 -3.57
N ILE A 10 18.51 0.84 -3.44
CA ILE A 10 17.53 1.93 -3.46
C ILE A 10 16.58 1.75 -2.27
N GLU A 11 16.41 2.80 -1.47
CA GLU A 11 15.41 2.84 -0.40
C GLU A 11 13.99 2.94 -0.97
N MET A 12 13.22 1.87 -0.86
CA MET A 12 11.88 1.78 -1.46
C MET A 12 10.77 2.47 -0.65
N ASN A 13 11.00 2.73 0.65
CA ASN A 13 10.05 3.44 1.52
C ASN A 13 9.82 4.92 1.12
N VAL A 14 10.62 5.45 0.20
CA VAL A 14 10.47 6.78 -0.39
C VAL A 14 10.25 6.73 -1.90
N GLY A 15 10.08 5.53 -2.45
CA GLY A 15 9.94 5.28 -3.88
C GLY A 15 8.51 5.50 -4.39
N ASN A 16 8.40 5.96 -5.63
CA ASN A 16 7.16 5.94 -6.39
C ASN A 16 7.44 5.44 -7.80
N VAL A 17 6.73 4.39 -8.22
CA VAL A 17 6.90 3.75 -9.52
C VAL A 17 5.85 4.31 -10.47
N LYS A 18 6.29 4.87 -11.60
CA LYS A 18 5.43 5.38 -12.67
C LYS A 18 5.62 4.52 -13.92
N ASP A 19 4.51 3.98 -14.41
CA ASP A 19 4.46 3.43 -15.76
C ASP A 19 4.60 4.57 -16.78
N MET A 20 5.46 4.37 -17.78
CA MET A 20 5.77 5.35 -18.81
C MET A 20 5.47 4.74 -20.19
N ASP A 21 5.45 5.59 -21.22
CA ASP A 21 5.22 5.10 -22.57
C ASP A 21 6.30 4.12 -23.04
N ARG A 22 5.90 3.21 -23.93
CA ARG A 22 6.73 2.11 -24.45
C ARG A 22 7.11 1.14 -23.31
N ARG A 23 8.23 0.43 -23.47
CA ARG A 23 8.79 -0.52 -22.49
C ARG A 23 9.53 0.19 -21.33
N CYS A 24 9.16 1.43 -21.00
CA CYS A 24 9.87 2.24 -20.01
C CYS A 24 9.04 2.41 -18.73
N PHE A 25 9.73 2.55 -17.61
CA PHE A 25 9.12 2.95 -16.34
C PHE A 25 10.12 3.72 -15.48
N ASP A 26 9.62 4.59 -14.61
CA ASP A 26 10.44 5.43 -13.73
C ASP A 26 10.23 5.05 -12.26
N LEU A 27 11.33 4.89 -11.52
CA LEU A 27 11.33 4.92 -10.05
C LEU A 27 11.77 6.31 -9.60
N THR A 28 10.84 7.07 -9.04
CA THR A 28 11.11 8.38 -8.46
C THR A 28 11.37 8.25 -6.97
N THR A 29 12.51 8.76 -6.51
CA THR A 29 12.84 8.96 -5.08
C THR A 29 13.06 10.46 -4.82
N PRO A 30 13.11 10.94 -3.57
CA PRO A 30 13.39 12.35 -3.28
C PRO A 30 14.75 12.83 -3.78
N TYR A 31 15.69 11.89 -3.99
CA TYR A 31 17.07 12.20 -4.36
C TYR A 31 17.34 12.04 -5.85
N ARG A 32 16.61 11.12 -6.51
CA ARG A 32 16.88 10.74 -7.89
C ARG A 32 15.68 10.08 -8.57
N ILE A 33 15.57 10.30 -9.88
CA ILE A 33 14.71 9.51 -10.77
C ILE A 33 15.59 8.49 -11.49
N PHE A 34 15.18 7.22 -11.44
CA PHE A 34 15.78 6.13 -12.18
C PHE A 34 14.82 5.72 -13.29
N SER A 35 15.26 5.84 -14.54
CA SER A 35 14.49 5.42 -15.71
C SER A 35 15.01 4.07 -16.19
N PHE A 36 14.10 3.11 -16.33
CA PHE A 36 14.39 1.76 -16.78
C PHE A 36 13.74 1.50 -18.13
N LEU A 37 14.38 0.64 -18.93
CA LEU A 37 13.87 0.16 -20.21
C LEU A 37 13.88 -1.37 -20.17
N ALA A 38 12.70 -1.97 -20.26
CA ALA A 38 12.51 -3.41 -20.34
C ALA A 38 12.69 -3.94 -21.78
N GLU A 39 12.96 -5.23 -21.91
CA GLU A 39 13.11 -5.90 -23.20
C GLU A 39 11.76 -6.24 -23.85
N SER A 40 10.67 -6.27 -23.09
CA SER A 40 9.31 -6.43 -23.60
C SER A 40 8.29 -5.66 -22.77
N ASP A 41 7.08 -5.46 -23.31
CA ASP A 41 6.00 -4.85 -22.54
C ASP A 41 5.56 -5.76 -21.38
N GLN A 42 5.59 -7.08 -21.57
CA GLN A 42 5.33 -8.06 -20.51
C GLN A 42 6.35 -7.94 -19.37
N GLU A 43 7.64 -7.81 -19.69
CA GLU A 43 8.68 -7.64 -18.68
C GLU A 43 8.53 -6.30 -17.95
N LYS A 44 8.12 -5.22 -18.65
CA LYS A 44 7.78 -3.94 -18.02
C LYS A 44 6.70 -4.11 -16.97
N GLU A 45 5.59 -4.77 -17.31
CA GLU A 45 4.46 -4.99 -16.40
C GLU A 45 4.91 -5.72 -15.12
N LEU A 46 5.70 -6.79 -15.27
CA LEU A 46 6.25 -7.55 -14.15
C LEU A 46 7.17 -6.70 -13.26
N TRP A 47 8.06 -5.89 -13.85
CA TRP A 47 8.93 -5.01 -13.08
C TRP A 47 8.17 -3.91 -12.34
N VAL A 48 7.18 -3.29 -13.00
CA VAL A 48 6.33 -2.27 -12.38
C VAL A 48 5.60 -2.87 -11.18
N GLU A 49 4.97 -4.04 -11.34
CA GLU A 49 4.28 -4.73 -10.24
C GLU A 49 5.23 -5.05 -9.08
N ALA A 50 6.38 -5.65 -9.38
CA ALA A 50 7.37 -6.04 -8.37
C ALA A 50 7.93 -4.83 -7.59
N MET A 51 8.21 -3.73 -8.29
CA MET A 51 8.70 -2.50 -7.63
C MET A 51 7.59 -1.83 -6.82
N GLN A 52 6.36 -1.79 -7.31
CA GLN A 52 5.22 -1.26 -6.55
C GLN A 52 4.98 -2.09 -5.28
N GLN A 53 5.10 -3.42 -5.36
CA GLN A 53 5.00 -4.30 -4.20
C GLN A 53 6.14 -4.01 -3.20
N SER A 54 7.38 -3.84 -3.67
CA SER A 54 8.53 -3.53 -2.82
C SER A 54 8.36 -2.19 -2.08
N VAL A 55 7.82 -1.17 -2.76
CA VAL A 55 7.45 0.12 -2.14
C VAL A 55 6.37 -0.08 -1.08
N ALA A 56 5.32 -0.83 -1.40
CA ALA A 56 4.21 -1.08 -0.47
C ALA A 56 4.67 -1.84 0.78
N GLU A 57 5.53 -2.85 0.63
CA GLU A 57 6.11 -3.59 1.75
C GLU A 57 7.00 -2.70 2.62
N ALA A 58 7.84 -1.87 2.02
CA ALA A 58 8.72 -0.95 2.74
C ALA A 58 7.96 0.14 3.52
N LEU A 59 6.73 0.48 3.08
CA LEU A 59 5.84 1.42 3.76
C LEU A 59 4.92 0.75 4.81
N SER A 60 4.81 -0.58 4.80
CA SER A 60 3.87 -1.32 5.62
C SER A 60 4.38 -1.50 7.06
N ASN A 61 3.57 -1.12 8.04
CA ASN A 61 3.76 -1.46 9.45
C ASN A 61 2.56 -2.28 9.97
N PHE A 62 2.81 -3.51 10.42
CA PHE A 62 1.75 -4.43 10.85
C PHE A 62 1.28 -4.21 12.30
N GLU A 63 1.95 -3.36 13.08
CA GLU A 63 1.69 -3.16 14.51
C GLU A 63 0.22 -2.87 14.84
N VAL A 64 -0.42 -1.94 14.13
CA VAL A 64 -1.84 -1.61 14.33
C VAL A 64 -2.73 -2.79 13.93
N ALA A 65 -2.44 -3.42 12.78
CA ALA A 65 -3.22 -4.54 12.28
C ALA A 65 -3.19 -5.73 13.24
N GLU A 66 -2.01 -6.08 13.77
CA GLU A 66 -1.85 -7.16 14.75
C GLU A 66 -2.61 -6.90 16.05
N ARG A 67 -2.60 -5.65 16.53
CA ARG A 67 -3.36 -5.27 17.72
C ARG A 67 -4.87 -5.35 17.49
N ILE A 68 -5.36 -4.86 16.36
CA ILE A 68 -6.78 -4.94 16.00
C ILE A 68 -7.21 -6.41 15.83
N TRP A 69 -6.40 -7.24 15.19
CA TRP A 69 -6.66 -8.67 15.00
C TRP A 69 -6.51 -9.51 16.29
N ALA A 70 -6.04 -8.93 17.40
CA ALA A 70 -6.03 -9.61 18.69
C ALA A 70 -7.46 -9.97 19.14
N SER A 71 -8.45 -9.17 18.72
CA SER A 71 -9.86 -9.55 18.79
C SER A 71 -10.22 -10.48 17.63
N LYS A 72 -10.79 -11.65 17.95
CA LYS A 72 -11.20 -12.64 16.94
C LYS A 72 -12.26 -12.10 15.99
N ASP A 73 -13.13 -11.21 16.46
CA ASP A 73 -14.20 -10.63 15.64
C ASP A 73 -13.64 -9.69 14.57
N ASN A 74 -12.47 -9.10 14.83
CA ASN A 74 -11.76 -8.23 13.89
C ASN A 74 -10.88 -9.01 12.89
N CYS A 75 -10.79 -10.34 13.01
CA CYS A 75 -10.03 -11.16 12.08
C CYS A 75 -10.72 -11.34 10.72
N PHE A 76 -11.94 -10.83 10.53
CA PHE A 76 -12.71 -10.98 9.30
C PHE A 76 -13.27 -9.63 8.84
N CYS A 77 -13.30 -9.43 7.53
CA CYS A 77 -13.93 -8.25 6.93
C CYS A 77 -15.41 -8.19 7.29
N ALA A 78 -15.86 -7.06 7.83
CA ALA A 78 -17.24 -6.84 8.24
C ALA A 78 -18.26 -7.06 7.10
N ASP A 79 -17.88 -6.79 5.85
CA ASP A 79 -18.82 -6.84 4.72
C ASP A 79 -18.85 -8.20 4.00
N CYS A 80 -17.69 -8.86 3.89
CA CYS A 80 -17.57 -10.07 3.04
C CYS A 80 -16.86 -11.25 3.71
N GLY A 81 -16.48 -11.14 4.97
CA GLY A 81 -15.87 -12.23 5.72
C GLY A 81 -14.46 -12.65 5.27
N THR A 82 -13.82 -11.90 4.37
CA THR A 82 -12.41 -12.18 3.99
C THR A 82 -11.52 -12.05 5.23
N PRO A 83 -10.62 -13.02 5.51
CA PRO A 83 -9.79 -12.99 6.70
C PRO A 83 -8.74 -11.87 6.67
N LYS A 84 -8.27 -11.49 7.86
CA LYS A 84 -7.21 -10.51 8.13
C LYS A 84 -7.39 -9.20 7.33
N PRO A 85 -8.54 -8.50 7.49
CA PRO A 85 -8.75 -7.20 6.86
C PRO A 85 -7.68 -6.21 7.29
N ASP A 86 -7.06 -5.50 6.34
CA ASP A 86 -5.98 -4.54 6.60
C ASP A 86 -6.37 -3.07 6.34
N TRP A 87 -7.68 -2.81 6.29
CA TRP A 87 -8.28 -1.49 6.24
C TRP A 87 -9.38 -1.38 7.29
N GLY A 88 -9.76 -0.15 7.63
CA GLY A 88 -10.92 0.10 8.48
C GLY A 88 -11.57 1.46 8.21
N SER A 89 -12.83 1.60 8.60
CA SER A 89 -13.56 2.86 8.57
C SER A 89 -13.63 3.43 9.99
N ILE A 90 -12.84 4.46 10.28
CA ILE A 90 -12.68 4.98 11.66
C ILE A 90 -13.96 5.59 12.24
N ASN A 91 -14.87 6.10 11.41
CA ASN A 91 -16.14 6.67 11.88
C ASN A 91 -17.26 5.64 11.99
N LEU A 92 -17.08 4.46 11.39
CA LEU A 92 -18.05 3.36 11.45
C LEU A 92 -17.57 2.24 12.39
N CYS A 93 -16.32 2.33 12.87
CA CYS A 93 -15.68 1.36 13.75
C CYS A 93 -15.73 -0.08 13.21
N VAL A 94 -15.46 -0.24 11.90
CA VAL A 94 -15.41 -1.55 11.25
C VAL A 94 -14.07 -1.78 10.55
N VAL A 95 -13.64 -3.03 10.52
CA VAL A 95 -12.50 -3.51 9.74
C VAL A 95 -12.97 -4.18 8.45
N ILE A 96 -12.32 -3.84 7.34
CA ILE A 96 -12.72 -4.25 6.00
C ILE A 96 -11.50 -4.62 5.15
N CYS A 97 -11.67 -5.52 4.19
CA CYS A 97 -10.59 -5.89 3.28
C CYS A 97 -10.34 -4.78 2.24
N LYS A 98 -9.19 -4.82 1.56
CA LYS A 98 -8.81 -3.84 0.51
C LYS A 98 -9.90 -3.62 -0.55
N ARG A 99 -10.60 -4.68 -0.95
CA ARG A 99 -11.70 -4.59 -1.94
C ARG A 99 -12.88 -3.80 -1.39
N CYS A 100 -13.41 -4.16 -0.23
CA CYS A 100 -14.51 -3.44 0.42
C CYS A 100 -14.12 -2.00 0.78
N ALA A 101 -12.86 -1.76 1.15
CA ALA A 101 -12.33 -0.41 1.31
C ALA A 101 -12.37 0.42 0.01
N GLY A 102 -12.30 -0.22 -1.16
CA GLY A 102 -12.53 0.42 -2.46
C GLY A 102 -14.00 0.85 -2.62
N GLU A 103 -14.93 -0.05 -2.34
CA GLU A 103 -16.38 0.22 -2.40
C GLU A 103 -16.77 1.37 -1.44
N HIS A 104 -16.28 1.32 -0.21
CA HIS A 104 -16.50 2.37 0.79
C HIS A 104 -16.00 3.74 0.30
N ARG A 105 -14.84 3.81 -0.35
CA ARG A 105 -14.36 5.09 -0.93
C ARG A 105 -15.30 5.65 -1.98
N GLY A 106 -15.98 4.78 -2.74
CA GLY A 106 -17.01 5.18 -3.71
C GLY A 106 -18.20 5.89 -3.08
N LEU A 107 -18.51 5.62 -1.79
CA LEU A 107 -19.57 6.31 -1.04
C LEU A 107 -19.22 7.74 -0.64
N GLY A 108 -17.92 8.08 -0.65
CA GLY A 108 -17.42 9.41 -0.32
C GLY A 108 -17.07 9.64 1.16
N PRO A 109 -16.19 10.63 1.45
CA PRO A 109 -15.58 10.82 2.76
C PRO A 109 -16.53 11.37 3.83
N SER A 110 -17.69 11.90 3.44
CA SER A 110 -18.76 12.30 4.37
C SER A 110 -19.48 11.09 4.98
N VAL A 111 -19.46 9.95 4.28
CA VAL A 111 -20.14 8.71 4.70
C VAL A 111 -19.17 7.80 5.46
N THR A 112 -18.00 7.53 4.90
CA THR A 112 -17.02 6.59 5.47
C THR A 112 -15.60 7.13 5.37
N LYS A 113 -14.86 7.02 6.48
CA LYS A 113 -13.49 7.49 6.63
C LYS A 113 -12.55 6.28 6.61
N VAL A 114 -12.26 5.81 5.40
CA VAL A 114 -11.38 4.64 5.17
C VAL A 114 -9.92 4.98 5.46
N ARG A 115 -9.24 4.15 6.25
CA ARG A 115 -7.81 4.23 6.61
C ARG A 115 -7.14 2.87 6.56
N SER A 116 -5.88 2.83 6.15
CA SER A 116 -5.08 1.61 6.14
C SER A 116 -4.61 1.29 7.54
N LEU A 117 -4.71 0.02 7.96
CA LEU A 117 -4.09 -0.44 9.20
C LEU A 117 -2.56 -0.49 9.08
N LYS A 118 -2.04 -0.58 7.85
CA LYS A 118 -0.61 -0.78 7.57
C LYS A 118 0.14 0.50 7.20
N MET A 119 -0.54 1.47 6.60
CA MET A 119 0.10 2.68 6.09
C MET A 119 -0.26 3.95 6.88
N ASP A 120 -1.39 3.99 7.59
CA ASP A 120 -1.89 5.20 8.25
C ASP A 120 -1.67 5.19 9.78
N LYS A 121 -0.50 4.75 10.28
CA LYS A 121 -0.24 4.56 11.72
C LYS A 121 -0.66 5.74 12.61
N LYS A 122 -0.42 6.98 12.17
CA LYS A 122 -0.73 8.19 12.96
C LYS A 122 -2.23 8.44 13.18
N VAL A 123 -3.10 7.78 12.40
CA VAL A 123 -4.55 7.94 12.50
C VAL A 123 -5.14 7.01 13.57
N TRP A 124 -4.50 5.87 13.81
CA TRP A 124 -4.96 4.86 14.76
C TRP A 124 -4.44 5.20 16.16
N THR A 125 -5.24 5.96 16.92
CA THR A 125 -4.98 6.25 18.34
C THR A 125 -5.33 5.05 19.20
N GLU A 126 -4.89 5.05 20.46
CA GLU A 126 -5.21 3.97 21.38
C GLU A 126 -6.70 3.80 21.59
N GLU A 127 -7.45 4.91 21.68
CA GLU A 127 -8.90 4.83 21.82
C GLU A 127 -9.56 4.15 20.62
N LEU A 128 -9.01 4.31 19.40
CA LEU A 128 -9.56 3.66 18.21
C LEU A 128 -9.20 2.18 18.11
N ILE A 129 -8.09 1.74 18.70
CA ILE A 129 -7.64 0.35 18.69
C ILE A 129 -8.38 -0.47 19.75
N GLU A 130 -8.78 0.15 20.86
CA GLU A 130 -9.43 -0.49 22.02
C GLU A 130 -10.96 -0.54 21.96
N LEU A 131 -11.59 0.05 20.93
CA LEU A 131 -13.04 -0.04 20.68
C LEU A 131 -13.49 -1.47 20.36
#